data_AF-A0A412MBM6-F1
#
_entry.id   AF-A0A412MBM6-F1
#
_cell.length_a   1.000
_cell.length_b   1.000
_cell.length_c   1.000
_cell.angle_alpha   90.00
_cell.angle_beta   90.00
_cell.angle_gamma   90.00
#
_symmetry.space_group_name_H-M   'P 1'
#
loop_
_entity.id
_entity.type
_entity.pdbx_description
1 polymer ?
#
loop_
_entity_poly.entity_id
_entity_poly.type
_entity_poly.pdbx_seq_one_letter_code
_entity_poly.pdbx_strand_id
1 'polypeptide(L)'
;MEKAKFLETLIKERGYNLKSFAAECGIPYTTLYGIIKNGVGKAGVDNILTICHHLGITVEELDTLTTGTTTRPEPAEEPGFHDIENLIARNGKHLSSEEKLRLIQLLSELK
;
A
#
# COMPACT_ATOMS: atom_id res chain seq x y z
N MET A 1 -7.42 15.24 -12.22
CA MET A 1 -6.09 15.38 -12.88
C MET A 1 -4.92 15.08 -11.94
N GLU A 2 -5.09 15.23 -10.63
CA GLU A 2 -4.01 15.03 -9.65
C GLU A 2 -3.41 13.61 -9.67
N LYS A 3 -4.24 12.56 -9.75
CA LYS A 3 -3.77 11.15 -9.87
C LYS A 3 -2.78 10.93 -11.01
N ALA A 4 -3.05 11.54 -12.17
CA ALA A 4 -2.22 11.38 -13.36
C ALA A 4 -0.86 12.08 -13.20
N LYS A 5 -0.84 13.28 -12.61
CA LYS A 5 0.40 13.99 -12.30
C LYS A 5 1.22 13.25 -11.24
N PHE A 6 0.56 12.72 -10.22
CA PHE A 6 1.22 11.92 -9.18
C PHE A 6 1.92 10.69 -9.78
N LEU A 7 1.22 9.94 -10.63
CA LEU A 7 1.79 8.83 -11.39
C LEU A 7 3.00 9.25 -12.22
N GLU A 8 2.91 10.37 -12.93
CA GLU A 8 4.03 10.89 -13.72
C GLU A 8 5.25 11.22 -12.84
N THR A 9 5.04 11.82 -11.67
CA THR A 9 6.11 12.10 -10.71
C THR A 9 6.73 10.82 -10.17
N LEU A 10 5.92 9.85 -9.75
CA LEU A 10 6.42 8.58 -9.20
C LEU A 10 7.27 7.81 -10.21
N ILE A 11 6.83 7.78 -11.48
CA ILE A 11 7.58 7.17 -12.59
C ILE A 11 8.96 7.82 -12.74
N LYS A 12 9.03 9.15 -12.64
CA LYS A 12 10.29 9.91 -12.72
C LYS A 12 11.18 9.68 -11.51
N GLU A 13 10.63 9.63 -10.30
CA GLU A 13 11.37 9.34 -9.06
C GLU A 13 12.00 7.94 -9.06
N ARG A 14 11.33 6.98 -9.71
CA ARG A 14 11.88 5.64 -9.95
C ARG A 14 12.96 5.59 -11.04
N GLY A 15 13.30 6.73 -11.66
CA GLY A 15 14.31 6.84 -12.70
C GLY A 15 13.84 6.47 -14.10
N TYR A 16 12.53 6.27 -14.30
CA TYR A 16 11.97 5.96 -15.61
C TYR A 16 11.47 7.21 -16.33
N ASN A 17 11.60 7.21 -17.66
CA ASN A 17 10.80 8.09 -18.51
C ASN A 17 9.51 7.36 -18.94
N LEU A 18 8.47 8.10 -19.36
CA LEU A 18 7.18 7.52 -19.75
C LEU A 18 7.29 6.44 -20.84
N LYS A 19 8.21 6.57 -21.81
CA LYS A 19 8.39 5.56 -22.86
C LYS A 19 9.00 4.27 -22.30
N SER A 20 10.05 4.39 -21.50
CA SER A 20 10.71 3.26 -20.86
C SER A 20 9.78 2.56 -19.88
N PHE A 21 9.01 3.32 -19.09
CA PHE A 21 8.03 2.77 -18.17
C PHE A 21 6.88 2.05 -18.89
N ALA A 22 6.39 2.60 -20.01
CA ALA A 22 5.37 1.93 -20.83
C ALA A 22 5.89 0.59 -21.37
N ALA A 23 7.15 0.56 -21.84
CA ALA A 23 7.79 -0.68 -22.29
C ALA A 23 7.94 -1.70 -21.16
N GLU A 24 8.36 -1.27 -19.97
CA GLU A 24 8.49 -2.12 -18.78
C GLU A 24 7.14 -2.72 -18.37
N CYS A 25 6.08 -1.90 -18.36
CA CYS A 25 4.73 -2.35 -18.03
C CYS A 25 4.07 -3.18 -19.13
N GLY A 26 4.69 -3.32 -20.32
CA GLY A 26 4.10 -4.00 -21.46
C GLY A 26 2.90 -3.27 -22.10
N ILE A 27 2.77 -1.95 -21.89
CA ILE A 27 1.67 -1.14 -22.43
C ILE A 27 2.14 -0.21 -23.55
N PRO A 28 1.29 0.12 -24.54
CA PRO A 28 1.65 1.11 -25.55
C PRO A 28 1.92 2.48 -24.93
N TYR A 29 2.96 3.18 -25.40
CA TYR A 29 3.27 4.54 -24.95
C TYR A 29 2.07 5.49 -25.13
N THR A 30 1.32 5.34 -26.22
CA THR A 30 0.12 6.13 -26.49
C THR A 30 -0.98 5.90 -25.45
N THR A 31 -1.10 4.68 -24.94
CA THR A 31 -2.00 4.33 -23.85
C THR A 31 -1.58 5.03 -22.58
N LEU A 32 -0.34 4.84 -22.11
CA LEU A 32 0.16 5.51 -20.91
C LEU A 32 0.05 7.05 -21.03
N TYR A 33 0.47 7.61 -22.17
CA TYR A 33 0.37 9.04 -22.43
C TYR A 33 -1.09 9.53 -22.38
N GLY A 34 -2.03 8.77 -22.95
CA GLY A 34 -3.45 9.06 -22.87
C GLY A 34 -3.98 9.04 -21.43
N ILE A 35 -3.52 8.09 -20.61
CA ILE A 35 -3.87 7.99 -19.18
C ILE A 35 -3.37 9.22 -18.41
N ILE A 36 -2.13 9.62 -18.64
CA ILE A 36 -1.53 10.79 -17.99
C ILE A 36 -2.24 12.09 -18.44
N LYS A 37 -2.55 12.21 -19.74
CA LYS A 37 -3.18 13.42 -20.31
C LYS A 37 -4.67 13.55 -20.00
N ASN A 38 -5.44 12.47 -20.11
CA ASN A 38 -6.90 12.47 -20.00
C ASN A 38 -7.39 12.11 -18.60
N GLY A 39 -6.51 11.58 -17.74
CA GLY A 39 -6.78 11.20 -16.37
C GLY A 39 -6.98 9.69 -16.19
N VAL A 40 -6.51 9.21 -15.04
CA VAL A 40 -6.52 7.79 -14.65
C VAL A 40 -7.93 7.19 -14.63
N GLY A 41 -8.95 7.94 -14.19
CA GLY A 41 -10.33 7.45 -14.10
C GLY A 41 -11.03 7.15 -15.43
N LYS A 42 -10.42 7.47 -16.58
CA LYS A 42 -10.93 7.12 -17.91
C LYS A 42 -10.17 5.95 -18.55
N ALA A 43 -9.15 5.44 -17.86
CA ALA A 43 -8.37 4.31 -18.32
C ALA A 43 -9.08 3.00 -18.01
N GLY A 44 -8.83 1.96 -18.82
CA GLY A 44 -9.24 0.60 -18.49
C GLY A 44 -8.56 0.14 -17.19
N VAL A 45 -9.31 -0.51 -16.31
CA VAL A 45 -8.86 -0.95 -14.98
C VAL A 45 -7.60 -1.81 -15.06
N ASP A 46 -7.50 -2.70 -16.05
CA ASP A 46 -6.32 -3.57 -16.26
C ASP A 46 -5.02 -2.79 -16.45
N ASN A 47 -5.09 -1.68 -17.20
CA ASN A 47 -3.92 -0.82 -17.42
C ASN A 47 -3.52 -0.09 -16.13
N ILE A 48 -4.51 0.37 -15.35
CA ILE A 48 -4.26 1.03 -14.06
C ILE A 48 -3.58 0.04 -13.11
N LEU A 49 -4.13 -1.17 -12.99
CA LEU A 49 -3.60 -2.20 -12.12
C LEU A 49 -2.17 -2.59 -12.50
N THR A 50 -1.90 -2.75 -13.80
CA THR A 50 -0.56 -3.06 -14.32
C THR A 50 0.46 -1.98 -13.96
N ILE A 51 0.09 -0.71 -14.15
CA ILE A 51 0.92 0.45 -13.82
C ILE A 51 1.18 0.53 -12.31
N CYS A 52 0.13 0.43 -11.49
CA CYS A 52 0.21 0.44 -10.03
C CYS A 52 1.12 -0.68 -9.51
N HIS A 53 0.96 -1.90 -10.03
CA HIS A 53 1.78 -3.06 -9.67
C HIS A 53 3.26 -2.85 -9.96
N HIS A 54 3.60 -2.31 -11.14
CA HIS A 54 5.01 -2.01 -11.50
C HIS A 54 5.61 -0.87 -10.67
N LEU A 55 4.78 0.05 -10.17
CA LEU A 55 5.23 1.13 -9.29
C LEU A 55 5.32 0.71 -7.82
N GLY A 56 4.77 -0.46 -7.48
CA GLY A 56 4.67 -0.96 -6.11
C GLY A 56 3.67 -0.17 -5.28
N ILE A 57 2.64 0.40 -5.91
CA ILE A 57 1.54 1.09 -5.23
C ILE A 57 0.24 0.36 -5.48
N THR A 58 -0.73 0.49 -4.58
CA THR A 58 -2.07 -0.04 -4.80
C THR A 58 -3.00 1.00 -5.43
N VAL A 59 -4.10 0.54 -6.02
CA VAL A 59 -5.10 1.45 -6.61
C VAL A 59 -5.79 2.26 -5.50
N GLU A 60 -5.92 1.67 -4.32
CA GLU A 60 -6.43 2.33 -3.11
C GLU A 60 -5.49 3.45 -2.66
N GLU A 61 -4.17 3.25 -2.66
CA GLU A 61 -3.19 4.31 -2.38
C GLU A 61 -3.27 5.46 -3.40
N LEU A 62 -3.51 5.13 -4.67
CA LEU A 62 -3.72 6.14 -5.71
C LEU A 62 -5.03 6.92 -5.52
N ASP A 63 -6.04 6.32 -4.88
CA ASP A 63 -7.33 6.93 -4.58
C ASP A 63 -7.29 7.81 -3.32
N THR A 64 -6.70 7.27 -2.24
CA THR A 64 -6.60 7.91 -0.91
C THR A 64 -5.81 9.21 -0.95
N LEU A 65 -4.78 9.29 -1.81
CA LEU A 65 -3.98 10.50 -2.03
C LEU A 65 -4.76 11.66 -2.68
N THR A 66 -5.92 11.39 -3.30
CA THR A 66 -6.78 12.44 -3.89
C THR A 66 -8.03 12.75 -3.10
N THR A 67 -8.46 11.88 -2.19
CA THR A 67 -9.67 12.09 -1.38
C THR A 67 -9.39 12.71 -0.02
N GLY A 68 -8.11 12.94 0.34
CA GLY A 68 -7.74 13.54 1.63
C GLY A 68 -8.09 12.65 2.82
N THR A 69 -8.48 11.40 2.59
CA THR A 69 -8.57 10.38 3.63
C THR A 69 -7.20 9.75 3.74
N THR A 70 -6.42 10.22 4.71
CA THR A 70 -5.17 9.64 5.15
C THR A 70 -5.40 8.19 5.59
N THR A 71 -5.38 7.26 4.64
CA THR A 71 -4.89 5.91 4.91
C THR A 71 -3.60 5.79 4.16
N ARG A 72 -2.57 6.45 4.71
CA ARG A 72 -1.20 6.01 4.52
C ARG A 72 -1.18 4.55 5.01
N PRO A 73 -0.62 3.55 4.31
CA PRO A 73 0.06 2.51 5.05
C PRO A 73 1.21 3.25 5.73
N GLU A 74 0.94 3.69 6.96
CA GLU A 74 1.94 4.23 7.87
C GLU A 74 3.16 3.27 7.83
N PRO A 75 4.40 3.77 7.77
CA PRO A 75 5.57 2.91 7.96
C PRO A 75 5.41 2.25 9.33
N ALA A 76 4.97 0.98 9.34
CA ALA A 76 4.70 0.15 10.52
C ALA A 76 4.54 0.98 11.80
N GLU A 77 3.35 1.57 12.02
CA GLU A 77 3.00 1.99 13.38
C GLU A 77 3.32 0.79 14.28
N GLU A 78 4.13 1.00 15.31
CA GLU A 78 4.41 -0.07 16.28
C GLU A 78 3.06 -0.67 16.68
N PRO A 79 2.90 -2.01 16.59
CA PRO A 79 1.61 -2.64 16.79
C PRO A 79 1.02 -2.12 18.09
N GLY A 80 -0.14 -1.46 17.96
CA GLY A 80 -0.77 -0.79 19.08
C GLY A 80 -1.22 -1.82 20.10
N PHE A 81 -1.52 -1.37 21.31
CA PHE A 81 -2.06 -2.25 22.36
C PHE A 81 -3.24 -3.11 21.87
N HIS A 82 -4.09 -2.55 21.01
CA HIS A 82 -5.23 -3.25 20.41
C HIS A 82 -4.84 -4.42 19.48
N ASP A 83 -3.73 -4.31 18.75
CA ASP A 83 -3.24 -5.39 17.89
C ASP A 83 -2.73 -6.57 18.72
N ILE A 84 -2.08 -6.25 19.85
CA ILE A 84 -1.62 -7.24 20.82
C ILE A 84 -2.80 -7.95 21.47
N GLU A 85 -3.85 -7.22 21.86
CA GLU A 85 -5.11 -7.80 22.37
C GLU A 85 -5.73 -8.79 21.37
N ASN A 86 -5.81 -8.40 20.10
CA ASN A 86 -6.36 -9.24 19.05
C ASN A 86 -5.52 -10.50 18.81
N LEU A 87 -4.19 -10.40 18.89
CA LEU A 87 -3.29 -11.54 18.75
C LEU A 87 -3.43 -12.52 19.92
N ILE A 88 -3.54 -12.00 21.15
CA ILE A 88 -3.79 -12.80 22.35
C ILE A 88 -5.19 -13.42 22.30
N ALA A 89 -6.20 -12.71 21.83
CA ALA A 89 -7.56 -13.25 21.69
C ALA A 89 -7.64 -14.39 20.66
N ARG A 90 -6.95 -14.24 19.52
CA ARG A 90 -6.88 -15.26 18.46
C ARG A 90 -6.13 -16.51 18.91
N ASN A 91 -4.97 -16.33 19.53
CA ASN A 91 -4.09 -17.44 19.88
C ASN A 91 -4.34 -17.99 21.29
N GLY A 92 -5.00 -17.24 22.16
CA GLY A 92 -5.18 -17.54 23.59
C GLY A 92 -6.08 -18.74 23.88
N LYS A 93 -6.88 -19.17 22.90
CA LYS A 93 -7.62 -20.45 22.97
C LYS A 93 -6.68 -21.67 22.91
N HIS A 94 -5.49 -21.51 22.32
CA HIS A 94 -4.49 -22.56 22.18
C HIS A 94 -3.39 -22.52 23.26
N LEU A 95 -3.42 -21.52 24.15
CA LEU A 95 -2.48 -21.42 25.27
C LEU A 95 -2.98 -22.22 26.48
N SER A 96 -2.12 -23.07 27.02
CA SER A 96 -2.31 -23.73 28.32
C SER A 96 -2.28 -22.72 29.47
N SER A 97 -2.74 -23.16 30.64
CA SER A 97 -2.72 -22.33 31.85
C SER A 97 -1.31 -21.89 32.24
N GLU A 98 -0.30 -22.75 32.03
CA GLU A 98 1.11 -22.45 32.32
C GLU A 98 1.67 -21.39 31.37
N GLU A 99 1.36 -21.48 30.07
CA GLU A 99 1.80 -20.50 29.08
C GLU A 99 1.17 -19.12 29.31
N LYS A 100 -0.09 -19.08 29.76
CA LYS A 100 -0.77 -17.84 30.15
C LYS A 100 -0.10 -17.19 31.35
N LEU A 101 0.24 -17.96 32.38
CA LEU A 101 0.95 -17.45 33.56
C LEU A 101 2.35 -16.93 33.21
N ARG A 102 3.08 -17.64 32.34
CA ARG A 102 4.40 -17.20 31.87
C ARG A 102 4.33 -15.90 31.09
N LEU A 103 3.31 -15.71 30.26
CA LEU A 103 3.10 -14.46 29.52
C LEU A 103 2.84 -13.28 30.46
N ILE A 104 2.00 -13.47 31.49
CA ILE A 104 1.72 -12.43 32.51
C ILE A 104 3.01 -12.04 33.24
N GLN A 105 3.83 -13.02 33.62
CA GLN A 105 5.11 -12.80 34.30
C GLN A 105 6.06 -11.96 33.43
N LEU A 106 6.25 -12.35 32.16
CA LEU A 106 7.12 -11.63 31.21
C LEU A 106 6.69 -10.17 31.03
N LEU A 107 5.39 -9.92 30.89
CA LEU A 107 4.86 -8.56 30.74
C LEU A 107 5.04 -7.71 32.01
N SER A 108 5.06 -8.33 33.19
CA SER A 108 5.26 -7.64 34.47
C SER A 108 6.72 -7.27 34.74
N GLU A 109 7.67 -7.91 34.05
CA GLU A 109 9.12 -7.70 34.21
C GLU A 109 9.69 -6.64 33.27
N LEU A 110 8.92 -6.23 32.24
CA LEU A 110 9.25 -5.13 31.34
C LEU A 110 9.00 -3.80 32.09
N LYS A 111 10.08 -3.15 32.53
CA LYS A 111 10.05 -1.81 33.16
C LYS A 111 9.98 -0.69 32.13
#